data_AF-A0A1G2YP56-F1
#
_entry.id   AF-A0A1G2YP56-F1
#
_cell.length_a   1.000
_cell.length_b   1.000
_cell.length_c   1.000
_cell.angle_alpha   90.00
_cell.angle_beta   90.00
_cell.angle_gamma   90.00
#
_symmetry.space_group_name_H-M   'P 1'
#
loop_
_entity.id
_entity.type
_entity.pdbx_description
1 polymer ?
#
loop_
_entity_poly.entity_id
_entity_poly.type
_entity_poly.pdbx_seq_one_letter_code
_entity_poly.pdbx_strand_id
1 'polypeptide(L)'
;MSEFAQDKFKEYWKKTEVIREYQRMLYTFGDMDLPYVFAAEHSRFKDRTLVRRGIILFQKPQILLPHYYGGPEFKEGFEHAGAIPAEATYLFRAMKLPFSHITNRLVAEELVEYGGLQDVLNRFEEKMKSQEDSETGLIKGILEGADISLMRYSMGLVIKSAPGNVREFFEHIRRQRGEPINPDDRITDEDIKRLFE
;
A
#
# COMPACT_ATOMS: atom_id res chain seq x y z
N MET A 1 18.18 16.70 -3.14
CA MET A 1 17.66 15.95 -4.31
C MET A 1 17.65 16.87 -5.51
N SER A 2 17.88 16.35 -6.72
CA SER A 2 17.72 17.17 -7.94
C SER A 2 16.23 17.34 -8.25
N GLU A 3 15.85 18.53 -8.71
CA GLU A 3 14.48 18.87 -9.14
C GLU A 3 13.94 17.86 -10.17
N PHE A 4 14.81 17.40 -11.08
CA PHE A 4 14.53 16.36 -12.07
C PHE A 4 14.03 15.02 -11.49
N ALA A 5 14.53 14.61 -10.31
CA ALA A 5 14.08 13.37 -9.67
C ALA A 5 12.68 13.52 -9.06
N GLN A 6 12.35 14.71 -8.55
CA GLN A 6 11.06 15.01 -7.95
C GLN A 6 9.95 15.08 -9.02
N ASP A 7 10.26 15.62 -10.20
CA ASP A 7 9.30 15.69 -11.31
C ASP A 7 8.98 14.31 -11.89
N LYS A 8 9.99 13.46 -12.07
CA LYS A 8 9.77 12.05 -12.46
C LYS A 8 8.93 11.30 -11.44
N PHE A 9 9.20 11.47 -10.14
CA PHE A 9 8.39 10.88 -9.08
C PHE A 9 6.91 11.29 -9.22
N LYS A 10 6.65 12.61 -9.35
CA LYS A 10 5.29 13.13 -9.52
C LYS A 10 4.62 12.61 -10.79
N GLU A 11 5.36 12.49 -11.89
CA GLU A 11 4.86 11.95 -13.14
C GLU A 11 4.42 10.48 -12.97
N TYR A 12 5.30 9.63 -12.44
CA TYR A 12 5.05 8.21 -12.27
C TYR A 12 3.91 7.97 -11.27
N TRP A 13 3.90 8.73 -10.18
CA TRP A 13 2.81 8.72 -9.20
C TRP A 13 1.46 9.08 -9.83
N LYS A 14 1.41 10.08 -10.72
CA LYS A 14 0.17 10.50 -11.41
C LYS A 14 -0.29 9.50 -12.46
N LYS A 15 0.64 8.84 -13.16
CA LYS A 15 0.34 7.86 -14.20
C LYS A 15 0.06 6.45 -13.65
N THR A 16 0.23 6.25 -12.35
CA THR A 16 -0.15 5.00 -11.69
C THR A 16 -1.67 4.88 -11.62
N GLU A 17 -2.18 3.75 -12.06
CA GLU A 17 -3.60 3.39 -12.04
C GLU A 17 -3.77 2.05 -11.30
N VAL A 18 -4.61 2.03 -10.27
CA VAL A 18 -4.95 0.80 -9.54
C VAL A 18 -6.20 0.24 -10.17
N ILE A 19 -6.03 -0.82 -10.99
CA ILE A 19 -7.13 -1.46 -11.72
C ILE A 19 -7.95 -2.34 -10.77
N ARG A 20 -7.26 -3.05 -9.87
CA ARG A 20 -7.88 -3.88 -8.83
C ARG A 20 -7.08 -3.72 -7.55
N GLU A 21 -7.79 -3.45 -6.45
CA GLU A 21 -7.22 -3.43 -5.12
C GLU A 21 -7.47 -4.73 -4.35
N TYR A 22 -6.61 -5.00 -3.37
CA TYR A 22 -6.90 -5.96 -2.29
C TYR A 22 -8.26 -5.64 -1.66
N GLN A 23 -9.18 -6.60 -1.67
CA GLN A 23 -10.57 -6.32 -1.35
C GLN A 23 -10.80 -6.12 0.16
N ARG A 24 -10.02 -6.79 1.02
CA ARG A 24 -10.17 -6.67 2.48
C ARG A 24 -9.36 -5.48 3.04
N MET A 25 -9.45 -5.25 4.35
CA MET A 25 -8.60 -4.30 5.05
C MET A 25 -7.26 -4.93 5.41
N LEU A 26 -6.22 -4.11 5.51
CA LEU A 26 -4.95 -4.52 6.10
C LEU A 26 -5.19 -4.99 7.54
N TYR A 27 -4.50 -6.04 7.97
CA TYR A 27 -4.62 -6.54 9.34
C TYR A 27 -4.22 -5.47 10.34
N THR A 28 -4.97 -5.29 11.42
CA THR A 28 -4.64 -4.35 12.50
C THR A 28 -3.38 -4.79 13.24
N PHE A 29 -3.25 -6.09 13.48
CA PHE A 29 -2.14 -6.72 14.18
C PHE A 29 -1.51 -7.79 13.31
N GLY A 30 -0.18 -7.89 13.37
CA GLY A 30 0.59 -8.86 12.61
C GLY A 30 1.02 -8.37 11.23
N ASP A 31 1.81 -9.22 10.57
CA ASP A 31 2.36 -8.97 9.26
C ASP A 31 1.39 -9.45 8.17
N MET A 32 1.49 -8.86 6.98
CA MET A 32 0.62 -9.18 5.87
C MET A 32 1.38 -9.19 4.54
N ASP A 33 1.27 -10.30 3.83
CA ASP A 33 1.75 -10.43 2.46
C ASP A 33 0.63 -10.09 1.48
N LEU A 34 0.89 -9.14 0.58
CA LEU A 34 -0.04 -8.73 -0.47
C LEU A 34 0.55 -9.03 -1.85
N PRO A 35 0.11 -10.11 -2.49
CA PRO A 35 0.46 -10.39 -3.87
C PRO A 35 0.03 -9.25 -4.80
N TYR A 36 0.83 -8.99 -5.82
CA TYR A 36 0.47 -8.04 -6.87
C TYR A 36 0.91 -8.50 -8.25
N VAL A 37 0.21 -7.96 -9.25
CA VAL A 37 0.60 -7.94 -10.65
C VAL A 37 0.74 -6.48 -11.08
N PHE A 38 1.93 -6.11 -11.52
CA PHE A 38 2.22 -4.81 -12.11
C PHE A 38 2.36 -4.97 -13.63
N ALA A 39 1.74 -4.08 -14.41
CA ALA A 39 1.84 -4.07 -15.86
C ALA A 39 2.21 -2.68 -16.40
N ALA A 40 3.11 -2.67 -17.39
CA ALA A 40 3.53 -1.46 -18.10
C ALA A 40 3.70 -1.74 -19.60
N GLU A 41 3.50 -0.72 -20.43
CA GLU A 41 3.79 -0.83 -21.87
C GLU A 41 5.28 -1.10 -22.10
N HIS A 42 5.59 -1.97 -23.08
CA HIS A 42 6.97 -2.11 -23.51
C HIS A 42 7.41 -0.87 -24.29
N SER A 43 8.56 -0.30 -23.92
CA SER A 43 9.12 0.94 -24.49
C SER A 43 9.32 0.98 -26.01
N ARG A 44 9.29 -0.18 -26.71
CA ARG A 44 9.57 -0.31 -28.14
C ARG A 44 8.45 -0.99 -28.93
N PHE A 45 7.64 -1.82 -28.26
CA PHE A 45 6.67 -2.69 -28.91
C PHE A 45 5.30 -2.48 -28.26
N LYS A 46 4.39 -1.78 -28.94
CA LYS A 46 3.05 -1.49 -28.41
C LYS A 46 2.16 -2.72 -28.28
N ASP A 47 2.49 -3.78 -29.01
CA ASP A 47 1.88 -5.10 -28.95
C ASP A 47 2.51 -5.99 -27.87
N ARG A 48 3.31 -5.42 -26.96
CA ARG A 48 3.91 -6.14 -25.85
C ARG A 48 3.75 -5.38 -24.55
N THR A 49 3.49 -6.13 -23.49
CA THR A 49 3.33 -5.62 -22.14
C THR A 49 4.32 -6.29 -21.22
N LEU A 50 5.00 -5.51 -20.40
CA LEU A 50 5.88 -6.01 -19.37
C LEU A 50 5.08 -6.21 -18.09
N VAL A 51 5.18 -7.41 -17.53
CA VAL A 51 4.45 -7.82 -16.33
C VAL A 51 5.42 -8.24 -15.25
N ARG A 52 5.27 -7.67 -14.06
CA ARG A 52 6.02 -8.05 -12.87
C ARG A 52 5.06 -8.58 -11.82
N ARG A 53 5.48 -9.63 -11.12
CA ARG A 53 4.73 -10.20 -9.99
C ARG A 53 5.57 -10.17 -8.75
N GLY A 54 4.96 -9.81 -7.64
CA GLY A 54 5.64 -9.76 -6.37
C GLY A 54 4.68 -9.81 -5.20
N ILE A 55 5.26 -9.63 -4.02
CA ILE A 55 4.57 -9.53 -2.74
C ILE A 55 5.04 -8.25 -2.07
N ILE A 56 4.08 -7.42 -1.67
CA ILE A 56 4.33 -6.32 -0.74
C ILE A 56 4.09 -6.86 0.66
N LEU A 57 5.13 -6.82 1.50
CA LEU A 57 5.04 -7.23 2.89
C LEU A 57 4.83 -5.97 3.75
N PHE A 58 3.69 -5.93 4.43
CA PHE A 58 3.38 -4.94 5.46
C PHE A 58 3.73 -5.53 6.82
N GLN A 59 4.74 -4.95 7.47
CA GLN A 59 5.09 -5.30 8.83
C GLN A 59 4.62 -4.20 9.77
N LYS A 60 3.70 -4.57 10.67
CA LYS A 60 3.20 -3.65 11.69
C LYS A 60 3.93 -3.91 13.00
N PRO A 61 4.34 -2.87 13.75
CA PRO A 61 4.86 -3.08 15.09
C PRO A 61 3.80 -3.77 15.95
N GLN A 62 4.15 -4.90 16.57
CA GLN A 62 3.24 -5.76 17.33
C GLN A 62 2.88 -5.22 18.73
N ILE A 63 2.61 -3.91 18.86
CA ILE A 63 2.38 -3.14 20.11
C ILE A 63 3.62 -2.36 20.55
N LEU A 64 3.55 -1.03 20.41
CA LEU A 64 4.06 0.02 21.32
C LEU A 64 3.68 1.39 20.73
N LEU A 65 2.95 2.22 21.51
CA LEU A 65 2.49 3.62 21.29
C LEU A 65 3.60 4.69 21.61
N PRO A 66 3.29 6.02 21.73
CA PRO A 66 3.72 7.26 20.99
C PRO A 66 5.19 7.75 21.23
N HIS A 67 5.80 8.83 20.69
CA HIS A 67 5.43 10.17 20.14
C HIS A 67 6.02 10.48 18.74
N TYR A 68 6.71 9.55 18.09
CA TYR A 68 7.54 9.83 16.90
C TYR A 68 7.11 9.05 15.66
N TYR A 69 5.82 8.93 15.38
CA TYR A 69 5.38 8.17 14.21
C TYR A 69 5.63 8.95 12.92
N GLY A 70 6.68 8.51 12.21
CA GLY A 70 7.15 9.09 10.94
C GLY A 70 6.28 8.80 9.72
N GLY A 71 5.13 8.14 9.89
CA GLY A 71 4.29 7.62 8.80
C GLY A 71 4.76 6.24 8.32
N PRO A 72 4.18 5.70 7.22
CA PRO A 72 4.65 4.47 6.59
C PRO A 72 6.10 4.63 6.11
N GLU A 73 6.92 3.60 6.31
CA GLU A 73 8.33 3.60 5.88
C GLU A 73 8.54 2.53 4.80
N PHE A 74 8.90 2.98 3.60
CA PHE A 74 9.23 2.09 2.48
C PHE A 74 10.71 1.68 2.55
N LYS A 75 10.96 0.37 2.60
CA LYS A 75 12.29 -0.28 2.65
C LYS A 75 12.37 -1.33 1.55
N GLU A 76 13.57 -1.81 1.22
CA GLU A 76 13.82 -2.99 0.36
C GLU A 76 12.86 -3.22 -0.83
N GLY A 77 13.35 -3.04 -2.06
CA GLY A 77 12.51 -3.15 -3.28
C GLY A 77 11.69 -1.89 -3.60
N PHE A 78 12.00 -0.79 -2.90
CA PHE A 78 11.49 0.56 -3.13
C PHE A 78 12.64 1.55 -3.31
N GLU A 79 13.28 1.50 -4.49
CA GLU A 79 14.50 2.26 -4.82
C GLU A 79 14.28 3.78 -4.80
N HIS A 80 13.08 4.23 -5.16
CA HIS A 80 12.70 5.64 -5.21
C HIS A 80 12.09 6.13 -3.90
N ALA A 81 12.19 5.39 -2.78
CA ALA A 81 11.63 5.82 -1.49
C ALA A 81 12.22 7.15 -1.03
N GLY A 82 13.50 7.40 -1.33
CA GLY A 82 14.16 8.67 -1.05
C GLY A 82 13.65 9.84 -1.91
N ALA A 83 12.95 9.58 -3.02
CA ALA A 83 12.42 10.58 -3.94
C ALA A 83 11.03 11.13 -3.56
N ILE A 84 10.44 10.63 -2.47
CA ILE A 84 9.16 11.12 -1.95
C ILE A 84 9.28 12.62 -1.61
N PRO A 85 8.41 13.49 -2.17
CA PRO A 85 8.41 14.92 -1.85
C PRO A 85 8.23 15.17 -0.35
N ALA A 86 8.95 16.17 0.19
CA ALA A 86 8.88 16.48 1.62
C ALA A 86 7.46 16.83 2.09
N GLU A 87 6.68 17.47 1.23
CA GLU A 87 5.27 17.82 1.47
C GLU A 87 4.40 16.56 1.61
N ALA A 88 4.67 15.53 0.80
CA ALA A 88 3.97 14.25 0.89
C ALA A 88 4.34 13.51 2.19
N THR A 89 5.62 13.53 2.57
CA THR A 89 6.08 12.99 3.86
C THR A 89 5.40 13.69 5.04
N TYR A 90 5.28 15.02 5.00
CA TYR A 90 4.56 15.77 6.02
C TYR A 90 3.08 15.38 6.06
N LEU A 91 2.43 15.25 4.89
CA LEU A 91 1.04 14.84 4.80
C LEU A 91 0.83 13.44 5.40
N PHE A 92 1.68 12.46 5.09
CA PHE A 92 1.58 11.11 5.65
C PHE A 92 1.68 11.10 7.17
N ARG A 93 2.53 11.97 7.75
CA ARG A 93 2.61 12.18 9.20
C ARG A 93 1.36 12.87 9.74
N ALA A 94 0.87 13.91 9.08
CA ALA A 94 -0.32 14.66 9.47
C ALA A 94 -1.59 13.79 9.45
N MET A 95 -1.65 12.83 8.53
CA MET A 95 -2.74 11.83 8.45
C MET A 95 -2.71 10.81 9.59
N LYS A 96 -1.71 10.86 10.49
CA LYS A 96 -1.55 9.94 11.64
C LYS A 96 -1.68 8.47 11.24
N LEU A 97 -1.20 8.11 10.05
CA LEU A 97 -1.26 6.74 9.56
C LEU A 97 -0.45 5.83 10.49
N PRO A 98 -0.94 4.60 10.75
CA PRO A 98 -0.22 3.66 11.59
C PRO A 98 1.16 3.37 10.98
N PHE A 99 2.17 3.32 11.83
CA PHE A 99 3.53 3.00 11.41
C PHE A 99 3.58 1.59 10.87
N SER A 100 4.18 1.44 9.70
CA SER A 100 4.39 0.15 9.04
C SER A 100 5.70 0.21 8.28
N HIS A 101 6.49 -0.86 8.38
CA HIS A 101 7.55 -1.11 7.41
C HIS A 101 6.92 -1.80 6.21
N ILE A 102 7.13 -1.24 5.04
CA ILE A 102 6.60 -1.77 3.79
C ILE A 102 7.78 -2.17 2.93
N THR A 103 7.87 -3.45 2.61
CA THR A 103 8.92 -4.00 1.74
C THR A 103 8.29 -4.65 0.51
N ASN A 104 9.03 -4.67 -0.59
CA ASN A 104 8.60 -5.27 -1.85
C ASN A 104 9.58 -6.36 -2.27
N ARG A 105 9.06 -7.57 -2.50
CA ARG A 105 9.82 -8.69 -3.04
C ARG A 105 9.22 -9.16 -4.36
N LEU A 106 10.02 -9.20 -5.40
CA LEU A 106 9.63 -9.84 -6.67
C LEU A 106 9.60 -11.36 -6.46
N VAL A 107 8.52 -11.99 -6.92
CA VAL A 107 8.31 -13.45 -6.81
C VAL A 107 8.61 -14.14 -8.14
N ALA A 108 8.56 -13.40 -9.25
CA ALA A 108 8.92 -13.88 -10.57
C ALA A 108 9.74 -12.83 -11.31
N GLU A 109 10.53 -13.30 -12.27
CA GLU A 109 11.19 -12.44 -13.25
C GLU A 109 10.16 -11.64 -14.06
N GLU A 110 10.62 -10.55 -14.67
CA GLU A 110 9.82 -9.76 -15.60
C GLU A 110 9.39 -10.63 -16.80
N LEU A 111 8.07 -10.70 -17.02
CA LEU A 111 7.48 -11.46 -18.11
C LEU A 111 7.04 -10.51 -19.21
N VAL A 112 7.26 -10.92 -20.47
CA VAL A 112 6.75 -10.21 -21.64
C VAL A 112 5.49 -10.92 -22.13
N GLU A 113 4.35 -10.25 -22.02
CA GLU A 113 3.06 -10.72 -22.53
C GLU A 113 2.78 -10.11 -23.90
N TYR A 114 2.23 -10.91 -24.82
CA TYR A 114 1.77 -10.43 -26.12
C TYR A 114 0.41 -9.74 -26.01
N GLY A 115 0.25 -8.63 -26.71
CA GLY A 115 -0.92 -7.76 -26.68
C GLY A 115 -0.64 -6.40 -26.07
N GLY A 116 -1.50 -5.44 -26.39
CA GLY A 116 -1.45 -4.11 -25.79
C GLY A 116 -1.74 -4.15 -24.30
N LEU A 117 -1.27 -3.13 -23.57
CA LEU A 117 -1.39 -3.05 -22.11
C LEU A 117 -2.83 -3.25 -21.63
N GLN A 118 -3.81 -2.63 -22.29
CA GLN A 118 -5.21 -2.78 -21.89
C GLN A 118 -5.73 -4.20 -22.09
N ASP A 119 -5.39 -4.86 -23.19
CA ASP A 119 -5.82 -6.24 -23.46
C ASP A 119 -5.23 -7.20 -22.43
N VAL A 120 -3.95 -7.00 -22.09
CA VAL A 120 -3.25 -7.80 -21.08
C VAL A 120 -3.89 -7.59 -19.71
N LEU A 121 -4.17 -6.35 -19.31
CA LEU A 121 -4.84 -6.03 -18.04
C LEU A 121 -6.23 -6.67 -17.95
N ASN A 122 -7.03 -6.59 -19.02
CA ASN A 122 -8.36 -7.21 -19.05
C ASN A 122 -8.27 -8.73 -18.85
N ARG A 123 -7.32 -9.40 -19.52
CA ARG A 123 -7.09 -10.85 -19.32
C ARG A 123 -6.69 -11.19 -17.89
N PHE A 124 -5.85 -10.37 -17.27
CA PHE A 124 -5.48 -10.57 -15.86
C PHE A 124 -6.67 -10.39 -14.92
N GLU A 125 -7.48 -9.35 -15.15
CA GLU A 125 -8.67 -9.10 -14.35
C GLU A 125 -9.70 -10.23 -14.47
N GLU A 126 -9.98 -10.70 -15.69
CA GLU A 126 -10.87 -11.85 -15.95
C GLU A 126 -10.34 -13.15 -15.32
N LYS A 127 -9.02 -13.38 -15.40
CA LYS A 127 -8.38 -14.53 -14.76
C LYS A 127 -8.54 -14.47 -13.24
N MET A 128 -8.26 -13.32 -12.62
CA MET A 128 -8.44 -13.16 -11.17
C MET A 128 -9.91 -13.32 -10.76
N LYS A 129 -10.86 -12.83 -11.56
CA LYS A 129 -12.30 -13.03 -11.32
C LYS A 129 -12.68 -14.50 -11.38
N SER A 130 -12.25 -15.23 -12.41
CA SER A 130 -12.58 -16.66 -12.57
C SER A 130 -11.93 -17.56 -11.53
N GLN A 131 -10.83 -17.12 -10.92
CA GLN A 131 -10.14 -17.82 -9.83
C GLN A 131 -10.62 -17.39 -8.43
N GLU A 132 -11.61 -16.50 -8.35
CA GLU A 132 -12.07 -15.89 -7.08
C GLU A 132 -10.94 -15.23 -6.28
N ASP A 133 -9.90 -14.75 -6.97
CA ASP A 133 -8.72 -14.14 -6.35
C ASP A 133 -9.06 -12.73 -5.89
N SER A 134 -9.41 -12.59 -4.62
CA SER A 134 -9.69 -11.30 -3.96
C SER A 134 -8.45 -10.68 -3.29
N GLU A 135 -7.31 -11.37 -3.33
CA GLU A 135 -6.14 -11.04 -2.53
C GLU A 135 -5.00 -10.41 -3.36
N THR A 136 -5.01 -10.58 -4.69
CA THR A 136 -4.00 -10.00 -5.58
C THR A 136 -4.39 -8.62 -6.11
N GLY A 137 -3.50 -7.63 -5.95
CA GLY A 137 -3.64 -6.31 -6.57
C GLY A 137 -3.25 -6.32 -8.05
N LEU A 138 -3.94 -5.52 -8.87
CA LEU A 138 -3.59 -5.30 -10.28
C LEU A 138 -3.30 -3.81 -10.50
N ILE A 139 -2.04 -3.50 -10.82
CA ILE A 139 -1.53 -2.13 -10.91
C ILE A 139 -0.97 -1.89 -12.30
N LYS A 140 -1.30 -0.73 -12.86
CA LYS A 140 -0.76 -0.20 -14.10
C LYS A 140 0.13 1.00 -13.80
N GLY A 141 1.25 1.12 -14.50
CA GLY A 141 2.14 2.26 -14.36
C GLY A 141 3.23 2.33 -15.42
N ILE A 142 4.26 3.12 -15.13
CA ILE A 142 5.47 3.23 -15.95
C ILE A 142 6.52 2.28 -15.41
N LEU A 143 7.21 1.55 -16.30
CA LEU A 143 8.18 0.52 -15.93
C LEU A 143 9.29 1.04 -15.02
N GLU A 144 9.87 2.19 -15.38
CA GLU A 144 10.95 2.84 -14.62
C GLU A 144 10.48 3.36 -13.24
N GLY A 145 9.17 3.50 -13.05
CA GLY A 145 8.53 3.94 -11.80
C GLY A 145 7.67 2.86 -11.16
N ALA A 146 8.00 1.57 -11.38
CA ALA A 146 7.20 0.46 -10.88
C ALA A 146 7.06 0.49 -9.36
N ASP A 147 8.15 0.71 -8.64
CA ASP A 147 8.15 0.84 -7.18
C ASP A 147 7.38 2.06 -6.69
N ILE A 148 7.41 3.20 -7.40
CA ILE A 148 6.55 4.38 -7.10
C ILE A 148 5.07 4.02 -7.27
N SER A 149 4.74 3.22 -8.28
CA SER A 149 3.38 2.72 -8.50
C SER A 149 2.93 1.83 -7.33
N LEU A 150 3.82 0.96 -6.84
CA LEU A 150 3.58 0.12 -5.67
C LEU A 150 3.50 0.93 -4.37
N MET A 151 4.25 2.03 -4.22
CA MET A 151 4.11 2.96 -3.09
C MET A 151 2.73 3.60 -3.08
N ARG A 152 2.27 4.11 -4.24
CA ARG A 152 0.93 4.70 -4.35
C ARG A 152 -0.15 3.69 -3.99
N TYR A 153 -0.04 2.48 -4.52
CA TYR A 153 -0.96 1.38 -4.20
C TYR A 153 -0.97 1.09 -2.70
N SER A 154 0.21 0.90 -2.09
CA SER A 154 0.36 0.62 -0.67
C SER A 154 -0.23 1.73 0.20
N MET A 155 0.02 2.98 -0.15
CA MET A 155 -0.53 4.13 0.57
C MET A 155 -2.06 4.17 0.50
N GLY A 156 -2.63 3.86 -0.67
CA GLY A 156 -4.08 3.72 -0.84
C GLY A 156 -4.68 2.70 0.13
N LEU A 157 -4.04 1.53 0.27
CA LEU A 157 -4.49 0.47 1.20
C LEU A 157 -4.36 0.87 2.67
N VAL A 158 -3.28 1.55 3.05
CA VAL A 158 -3.09 2.07 4.41
C VAL A 158 -4.19 3.08 4.75
N ILE A 159 -4.46 4.02 3.85
CA ILE A 159 -5.51 5.03 4.04
C ILE A 159 -6.89 4.37 4.15
N LYS A 160 -7.20 3.42 3.25
CA LYS A 160 -8.46 2.66 3.28
C LYS A 160 -8.67 1.91 4.60
N SER A 161 -7.60 1.32 5.14
CA SER A 161 -7.67 0.45 6.32
C SER A 161 -7.57 1.18 7.66
N ALA A 162 -7.05 2.41 7.66
CA ALA A 162 -6.77 3.16 8.89
C ALA A 162 -7.99 3.32 9.83
N PRO A 163 -9.20 3.71 9.38
CA PRO A 163 -10.34 3.89 10.27
C PRO A 163 -10.75 2.60 11.00
N GLY A 164 -10.79 1.48 10.27
CA GLY A 164 -11.09 0.16 10.83
C GLY A 164 -10.00 -0.32 11.78
N ASN A 165 -8.73 -0.16 11.40
CA ASN A 165 -7.61 -0.58 12.22
C ASN A 165 -7.52 0.19 13.55
N VAL A 166 -7.78 1.50 13.53
CA VAL A 166 -7.79 2.30 14.76
C VAL A 166 -8.92 1.85 15.70
N ARG A 167 -10.12 1.57 15.15
CA ARG A 167 -11.23 1.05 15.95
C ARG A 167 -10.88 -0.29 16.61
N GLU A 168 -10.40 -1.26 15.83
CA GLU A 168 -10.00 -2.57 16.32
C GLU A 168 -8.92 -2.48 17.40
N PHE A 169 -7.99 -1.54 17.27
CA PHE A 169 -6.95 -1.28 18.27
C PHE A 169 -7.53 -0.83 19.62
N PHE A 170 -8.45 0.14 19.62
CA PHE A 170 -9.08 0.59 20.86
C PHE A 170 -9.97 -0.49 21.49
N GLU A 171 -10.72 -1.24 20.68
CA GLU A 171 -11.49 -2.38 21.17
C GLU A 171 -10.57 -3.41 21.85
N HIS A 172 -9.39 -3.67 21.29
CA HIS A 172 -8.40 -4.55 21.91
C HIS A 172 -7.92 -4.04 23.28
N ILE A 173 -7.60 -2.75 23.41
CA ILE A 173 -7.19 -2.13 24.68
C ILE A 173 -8.29 -2.25 25.73
N ARG A 174 -9.54 -1.93 25.37
CA ARG A 174 -10.68 -1.99 26.30
C ARG A 174 -10.90 -3.42 26.83
N ARG A 175 -10.79 -4.44 25.97
CA ARG A 175 -10.85 -5.86 26.39
C ARG A 175 -9.78 -6.21 27.41
N GLN A 176 -8.53 -5.77 27.19
CA GLN A 176 -7.44 -6.05 28.14
C GLN A 176 -7.67 -5.42 29.51
N ARG A 177 -8.41 -4.30 29.57
CA ARG A 177 -8.72 -3.57 30.82
C ARG A 177 -10.00 -4.07 31.51
N GLY A 178 -10.72 -5.01 30.91
CA GLY A 178 -12.02 -5.46 31.42
C GLY A 178 -13.13 -4.42 31.28
N GLU A 179 -12.94 -3.39 30.44
CA GLU A 179 -13.97 -2.40 30.14
C GLU A 179 -15.02 -3.03 29.19
N PRO A 180 -16.32 -2.91 29.50
CA PRO A 180 -17.37 -3.44 28.62
C PRO A 180 -17.35 -2.72 27.27
N ILE A 181 -17.51 -3.47 26.16
CA ILE A 181 -17.58 -2.91 24.81
C ILE A 181 -19.04 -2.89 24.36
N ASN A 182 -19.58 -1.70 24.15
CA ASN A 182 -20.90 -1.52 23.53
C ASN A 182 -20.74 -1.36 22.00
N PRO A 183 -21.56 -2.03 21.16
CA PRO A 183 -21.53 -1.86 19.70
C PRO A 183 -21.61 -0.41 19.19
N ASP A 184 -22.24 0.48 19.97
CA ASP A 184 -22.39 1.90 19.66
C ASP A 184 -21.25 2.80 20.19
N ASP A 185 -20.30 2.24 20.92
CA ASP A 185 -19.20 3.01 21.48
C ASP A 185 -18.32 3.60 20.37
N ARG A 186 -18.05 4.90 20.49
CA ARG A 186 -17.08 5.60 19.65
C ARG A 186 -15.76 5.75 20.40
N ILE A 187 -14.71 5.99 19.64
CA ILE A 187 -13.43 6.43 20.20
C ILE A 187 -13.66 7.81 20.80
N THR A 188 -13.38 7.97 22.10
CA THR A 188 -13.57 9.22 22.83
C THR A 188 -12.27 10.02 22.94
N ASP A 189 -12.36 11.32 23.21
CA ASP A 189 -11.19 12.15 23.50
C ASP A 189 -10.42 11.65 24.73
N GLU A 190 -11.11 11.00 25.67
CA GLU A 190 -10.49 10.37 26.83
C GLU A 190 -9.65 9.15 26.43
N ASP A 191 -10.15 8.30 25.53
CA ASP A 191 -9.38 7.18 24.98
C ASP A 191 -8.11 7.68 24.28
N ILE A 192 -8.20 8.80 23.56
CA ILE A 192 -7.06 9.43 22.87
C ILE A 192 -6.08 10.00 23.90
N LYS A 193 -6.56 10.73 24.90
CA LYS A 193 -5.71 11.37 25.93
C LYS A 193 -4.90 10.34 26.71
N ARG A 194 -5.52 9.21 27.07
CA ARG A 194 -4.88 8.08 27.76
C ARG A 194 -3.76 7.40 26.95
N LEU A 195 -3.63 7.65 25.64
CA LEU A 195 -2.48 7.16 24.87
C LEU A 195 -1.21 7.96 25.16
N PHE A 196 -1.35 9.18 25.68
CA PHE A 196 -0.26 10.12 25.94
C PHE A 196 0.06 10.28 27.43
N GLU A 197 -0.67 9.59 28.30
CA GLU A 197 -0.44 9.50 29.76
C GLU A 197 0.40 8.26 30.07
#